data_AF-E3CPJ1-F1
#
_entry.id   AF-E3CPJ1-F1
#
_cell.length_a   1.000
_cell.length_b   1.000
_cell.length_c   1.000
_cell.angle_alpha   90.00
_cell.angle_beta   90.00
_cell.angle_gamma   90.00
#
_symmetry.space_group_name_H-M   'P 1'
#
loop_
_entity.id
_entity.type
_entity.pdbx_description
1 polymer ?
#
loop_
_entity_poly.entity_id
_entity_poly.type
_entity_poly.pdbx_seq_one_letter_code
_entity_poly.pdbx_strand_id
1 'polypeptide(L)'
;MTKSKFQLVGSLLRPADLRKYKDEIEHRDNIQYPFYDALPGYQETETANIKQIVADQKANGIDILTDGEFGRSMWHLGFVWGFKGIERYVLGLLSSKTTDLDDEERVLELLEKASQILPKERLFLSHQCGFASCNSGNELATPQQWAQIKQGQDIAKKFFG
;
A
#
# COMPACT_ATOMS: atom_id res chain seq x y z
N MET A 1 12.00 33.85 -18.54
CA MET A 1 11.10 33.04 -19.39
C MET A 1 11.86 31.80 -19.82
N THR A 2 11.24 30.62 -19.71
CA THR A 2 11.83 29.36 -20.15
C THR A 2 12.12 29.41 -21.65
N LYS A 3 13.29 28.94 -22.09
CA LYS A 3 13.65 28.94 -23.51
C LYS A 3 13.09 27.70 -24.21
N SER A 4 12.97 26.60 -23.46
CA SER A 4 12.42 25.33 -23.90
C SER A 4 10.88 25.34 -23.98
N LYS A 5 10.34 24.72 -25.04
CA LYS A 5 8.92 24.33 -25.18
C LYS A 5 8.68 22.86 -24.81
N PHE A 6 9.62 22.26 -24.09
CA PHE A 6 9.57 20.88 -23.60
C PHE A 6 9.66 20.87 -22.07
N GLN A 7 8.83 20.04 -21.45
CA GLN A 7 8.76 19.86 -19.99
C GLN A 7 8.68 18.38 -19.65
N LEU A 8 9.32 17.99 -18.55
CA LEU A 8 9.15 16.70 -17.92
C LEU A 8 7.92 16.74 -17.01
N VAL A 9 7.20 15.62 -16.93
CA VAL A 9 6.02 15.51 -16.06
C VAL A 9 6.41 15.43 -14.59
N GLY A 10 7.50 14.72 -14.26
CA GLY A 10 7.92 14.50 -12.87
C GLY A 10 8.97 13.42 -12.73
N SER A 11 8.54 12.17 -12.78
CA SER A 11 9.32 10.99 -12.41
C SER A 11 10.53 10.73 -13.33
N LEU A 12 11.65 10.36 -12.74
CA LEU A 12 12.86 9.89 -13.41
C LEU A 12 13.34 8.56 -12.81
N LEU A 13 14.29 7.89 -13.46
CA LEU A 13 14.79 6.59 -13.00
C LEU A 13 15.58 6.73 -11.70
N ARG A 14 15.18 5.98 -10.66
CA ARG A 14 15.88 5.95 -9.36
C ARG A 14 17.21 5.18 -9.49
N PRO A 15 18.33 5.74 -9.00
CA PRO A 15 19.61 5.04 -8.91
C PRO A 15 19.57 3.80 -8.00
N ALA A 16 20.52 2.88 -8.17
CA ALA A 16 20.48 1.55 -7.56
C ALA A 16 20.55 1.57 -6.02
N ASP A 17 21.33 2.49 -5.46
CA ASP A 17 21.43 2.78 -4.03
C ASP A 17 20.10 3.24 -3.44
N LEU A 18 19.37 4.12 -4.13
CA LEU A 18 18.04 4.55 -3.70
C LEU A 18 16.99 3.45 -3.86
N ARG A 19 17.05 2.65 -4.94
CA ARG A 19 16.12 1.53 -5.14
C ARG A 19 16.22 0.49 -4.02
N LYS A 20 17.42 0.21 -3.51
CA LYS A 20 17.60 -0.69 -2.37
C LYS A 20 16.70 -0.32 -1.19
N TYR A 21 16.64 0.96 -0.83
CA TYR A 21 15.75 1.43 0.24
C TYR A 21 14.26 1.33 -0.15
N LYS A 22 13.91 1.59 -1.41
CA LYS A 22 12.52 1.46 -1.88
C LYS A 22 12.04 0.01 -1.81
N ASP A 23 12.87 -0.93 -2.22
CA ASP A 23 12.58 -2.36 -2.16
C ASP A 23 12.46 -2.80 -0.69
N GLU A 24 13.31 -2.29 0.20
CA GLU A 24 13.23 -2.57 1.64
C GLU A 24 11.95 -2.01 2.28
N ILE A 25 11.51 -0.81 1.88
CA ILE A 25 10.24 -0.21 2.34
C ILE A 25 9.04 -1.05 1.88
N GLU A 26 9.03 -1.51 0.63
CA GLU A 26 7.91 -2.25 0.03
C GLU A 26 7.61 -3.57 0.76
N HIS A 27 8.62 -4.19 1.37
CA HIS A 27 8.50 -5.47 2.06
C HIS A 27 8.38 -5.33 3.59
N ARG A 28 8.20 -4.12 4.13
CA ARG A 28 8.08 -3.86 5.57
C ARG A 28 6.70 -3.36 5.95
N ASP A 29 6.04 -4.10 6.84
CA ASP A 29 4.72 -3.74 7.39
C ASP A 29 4.80 -2.98 8.73
N ASN A 30 6.01 -2.86 9.31
CA ASN A 30 6.24 -2.35 10.67
C ASN A 30 6.92 -0.97 10.71
N ILE A 31 6.90 -0.23 9.61
CA ILE A 31 7.48 1.12 9.50
C ILE A 31 6.40 2.13 9.14
N GLN A 32 6.58 3.37 9.58
CA GLN A 32 5.60 4.43 9.36
C GLN A 32 6.19 5.52 8.47
N TYR A 33 5.35 6.09 7.60
CA TYR A 33 5.71 7.29 6.84
C TYR A 33 5.75 8.53 7.75
N PRO A 34 6.74 9.43 7.61
CA PRO A 34 7.91 9.32 6.74
C PRO A 34 8.92 8.28 7.26
N PHE A 35 9.50 7.50 6.35
CA PHE A 35 10.35 6.34 6.69
C PHE A 35 11.76 6.68 7.18
N TYR A 36 12.08 7.96 7.39
CA TYR A 36 13.44 8.43 7.67
C TYR A 36 14.00 7.90 8.99
N ASP A 37 13.16 7.82 10.03
CA ASP A 37 13.59 7.30 11.34
C ASP A 37 13.76 5.77 11.32
N ALA A 38 13.08 5.08 10.41
CA ALA A 38 13.07 3.62 10.33
C ALA A 38 14.25 3.05 9.53
N LEU A 39 14.86 3.85 8.65
CA LEU A 39 15.91 3.43 7.72
C LEU A 39 17.08 4.43 7.75
N PRO A 40 18.10 4.19 8.59
CA PRO A 40 19.30 5.03 8.65
C PRO A 40 19.96 5.19 7.28
N GLY A 41 20.33 6.42 6.93
CA GLY A 41 20.96 6.74 5.64
C GLY A 41 19.98 6.94 4.48
N TYR A 42 18.69 6.63 4.66
CA TYR A 42 17.70 6.77 3.58
C TYR A 42 17.50 8.25 3.19
N GLN A 43 17.34 9.14 4.17
CA GLN A 43 17.13 10.57 3.92
C GLN A 43 18.34 11.21 3.23
N GLU A 44 19.55 10.85 3.64
CA GLU A 44 20.80 11.33 3.07
C GLU A 44 20.97 10.84 1.63
N THR A 45 20.71 9.54 1.40
CA THR A 45 20.75 8.92 0.07
C THR A 45 19.74 9.54 -0.88
N GLU A 46 18.49 9.72 -0.43
CA GLU A 46 17.43 10.39 -1.19
C GLU A 46 17.83 11.84 -1.54
N THR A 47 18.30 12.60 -0.55
CA THR A 47 18.73 13.99 -0.74
C THR A 47 19.90 14.11 -1.71
N ALA A 48 20.88 13.20 -1.61
CA ALA A 48 22.03 13.17 -2.52
C ALA A 48 21.59 12.86 -3.96
N ASN A 49 20.72 11.87 -4.14
CA ASN A 49 20.21 11.49 -5.46
C ASN A 49 19.30 12.58 -6.08
N ILE A 50 18.51 13.30 -5.28
CA ILE A 50 17.73 14.46 -5.76
C ILE A 50 18.67 15.58 -6.23
N LYS A 51 19.75 15.87 -5.49
CA LYS A 51 20.74 16.87 -5.92
C LYS A 51 21.40 16.46 -7.24
N GLN A 52 21.74 15.17 -7.38
CA GLN A 52 22.36 14.65 -8.59
C GLN A 52 21.41 14.74 -9.80
N ILE A 53 20.16 14.29 -9.69
CA ILE A 53 19.23 14.31 -10.81
C ILE A 53 18.86 15.74 -11.24
N VAL A 54 18.85 16.69 -10.31
CA VAL A 54 18.70 18.12 -10.61
C VAL A 54 19.91 18.64 -11.39
N ALA A 55 21.13 18.24 -11.03
CA ALA A 55 22.34 18.60 -11.76
C ALA A 55 22.35 17.97 -13.17
N ASP A 56 21.96 16.71 -13.30
CA ASP A 56 21.90 15.99 -14.57
C ASP A 56 20.88 16.63 -15.51
N GLN A 57 19.69 17.00 -15.03
CA GLN A 57 18.69 17.73 -15.82
C GLN A 57 19.24 19.07 -16.33
N LYS A 58 19.94 19.84 -15.49
CA LYS A 58 20.59 21.09 -15.91
C LYS A 58 21.65 20.85 -16.97
N ALA A 59 22.50 19.84 -16.79
CA ALA A 59 23.54 19.47 -17.76
C ALA A 59 22.96 19.04 -19.12
N ASN A 60 21.74 18.48 -19.12
CA ASN A 60 21.00 18.10 -20.31
C ASN A 60 20.08 19.22 -20.85
N GLY A 61 20.22 20.46 -20.38
CA GLY A 61 19.50 21.63 -20.92
C GLY A 61 18.01 21.67 -20.56
N ILE A 62 17.58 21.00 -19.49
CA ILE A 62 16.21 21.09 -18.99
C ILE A 62 16.04 22.37 -18.17
N ASP A 63 15.14 23.24 -18.61
CA ASP A 63 14.88 24.54 -17.96
C ASP A 63 13.95 24.43 -16.74
N ILE A 64 12.98 23.51 -16.78
CA ILE A 64 12.02 23.25 -15.69
C ILE A 64 12.34 21.90 -15.08
N LEU A 65 12.87 21.94 -13.88
CA LEU A 65 13.46 20.79 -13.19
C LEU A 65 12.42 20.11 -12.31
N THR A 66 12.58 18.80 -12.13
CA THR A 66 11.85 18.00 -11.16
C THR A 66 12.84 17.38 -10.16
N ASP A 67 12.36 16.89 -9.03
CA ASP A 67 13.15 16.07 -8.10
C ASP A 67 13.23 14.59 -8.52
N GLY A 68 12.74 14.26 -9.74
CA GLY A 68 12.62 12.90 -10.24
C GLY A 68 11.57 12.04 -9.52
N GLU A 69 10.78 12.61 -8.61
CA GLU A 69 9.89 11.88 -7.69
C GLU A 69 10.60 10.80 -6.86
N PHE A 70 11.86 11.04 -6.52
CA PHE A 70 12.69 10.09 -5.77
C PHE A 70 12.17 9.86 -4.35
N GLY A 71 11.55 10.87 -3.73
CA GLY A 71 10.92 10.78 -2.41
C GLY A 71 9.56 10.06 -2.37
N ARG A 72 8.98 9.74 -3.52
CA ARG A 72 7.63 9.14 -3.60
C ARG A 72 7.72 7.65 -3.91
N SER A 73 6.72 6.88 -3.47
CA SER A 73 6.50 5.49 -3.94
C SER A 73 5.53 5.49 -5.12
N MET A 74 4.40 6.21 -4.99
CA MET A 74 3.45 6.51 -6.07
C MET A 74 2.99 7.96 -5.98
N TRP A 75 2.61 8.56 -7.11
CA TRP A 75 2.31 9.99 -7.25
C TRP A 75 1.24 10.49 -6.27
N HIS A 76 0.18 9.71 -6.02
CA HIS A 76 -0.90 10.09 -5.11
C HIS A 76 -0.67 9.64 -3.65
N LEU A 77 0.10 8.57 -3.43
CA LEU A 77 0.25 7.99 -2.08
C LEU A 77 1.06 8.88 -1.15
N GLY A 78 2.09 9.58 -1.65
CA GLY A 78 2.84 10.54 -0.84
C GLY A 78 1.96 11.66 -0.28
N PHE A 79 0.94 12.09 -1.03
CA PHE A 79 -0.03 13.07 -0.56
C PHE A 79 -1.00 12.47 0.48
N VAL A 80 -1.53 11.28 0.22
CA VAL A 80 -2.46 10.59 1.12
C VAL A 80 -1.79 10.28 2.48
N TRP A 81 -0.58 9.74 2.49
CA TRP A 81 0.13 9.40 3.73
C TRP A 81 0.66 10.60 4.51
N GLY A 82 0.73 11.77 3.89
CA GLY A 82 1.06 13.03 4.58
C GLY A 82 -0.05 13.54 5.50
N PHE A 83 -1.28 13.04 5.36
CA PHE A 83 -2.39 13.41 6.22
C PHE A 83 -2.41 12.58 7.50
N LYS A 84 -2.41 13.27 8.65
CA LYS A 84 -2.75 12.64 9.93
C LYS A 84 -4.19 12.13 9.89
N GLY A 85 -4.40 10.89 10.34
CA GLY A 85 -5.73 10.29 10.47
C GLY A 85 -6.25 9.54 9.23
N ILE A 86 -5.40 9.31 8.21
CA ILE A 86 -5.71 8.38 7.11
C ILE A 86 -5.13 7.01 7.45
N GLU A 87 -6.01 6.12 7.88
CA GLU A 87 -5.70 4.73 8.23
C GLU A 87 -6.77 3.84 7.58
N ARG A 88 -6.40 2.63 7.18
CA ARG A 88 -7.34 1.59 6.74
C ARG A 88 -7.19 0.39 7.65
N TYR A 89 -8.30 -0.11 8.17
CA TYR A 89 -8.31 -1.24 9.07
C TYR A 89 -9.00 -2.41 8.37
N VAL A 90 -8.20 -3.37 7.92
CA VAL A 90 -8.69 -4.58 7.25
C VAL A 90 -8.72 -5.70 8.27
N LEU A 91 -9.91 -6.21 8.55
CA LEU A 91 -10.15 -7.26 9.53
C LEU A 91 -10.21 -8.61 8.82
N GLY A 92 -9.16 -9.43 9.00
CA GLY A 92 -9.11 -10.82 8.53
C GLY A 92 -9.95 -11.73 9.41
N LEU A 93 -11.28 -11.68 9.27
CA LEU A 93 -12.21 -12.44 10.13
C LEU A 93 -12.68 -13.75 9.50
N LEU A 94 -12.46 -13.93 8.20
CA LEU A 94 -12.83 -15.12 7.44
C LEU A 94 -11.61 -16.03 7.20
N SER A 95 -11.82 -17.34 7.26
CA SER A 95 -10.82 -18.34 6.94
C SER A 95 -10.81 -18.62 5.43
N SER A 96 -9.63 -18.70 4.83
CA SER A 96 -9.44 -19.21 3.47
C SER A 96 -8.87 -20.63 3.44
N LYS A 97 -8.69 -21.26 4.61
CA LYS A 97 -7.98 -22.52 4.80
C LYS A 97 -8.89 -23.70 5.14
N THR A 98 -10.17 -23.42 5.40
CA THR A 98 -11.18 -24.41 5.72
C THR A 98 -12.02 -24.71 4.49
N THR A 99 -12.66 -25.88 4.45
CA THR A 99 -13.60 -26.23 3.37
C THR A 99 -14.99 -25.64 3.58
N ASP A 100 -15.34 -25.39 4.83
CA ASP A 100 -16.65 -24.88 5.23
C ASP A 100 -16.70 -23.35 5.19
N LEU A 101 -17.92 -22.83 5.15
CA LEU A 101 -18.19 -21.40 5.32
C LEU A 101 -17.95 -20.99 6.78
N ASP A 102 -17.56 -19.73 6.99
CA ASP A 102 -17.41 -19.17 8.32
C ASP A 102 -18.76 -19.00 9.03
N ASP A 103 -18.72 -18.94 10.35
CA ASP A 103 -19.87 -18.51 11.15
C ASP A 103 -20.14 -17.02 10.91
N GLU A 104 -21.24 -16.71 10.23
CA GLU A 104 -21.65 -15.35 9.91
C GLU A 104 -21.97 -14.52 11.17
N GLU A 105 -22.60 -15.12 12.19
CA GLU A 105 -22.94 -14.42 13.43
C GLU A 105 -21.67 -14.00 14.16
N ARG A 106 -20.70 -14.92 14.28
CA ARG A 106 -19.37 -14.63 14.83
C ARG A 106 -18.69 -13.46 14.11
N VAL A 107 -18.72 -13.44 12.78
CA VAL A 107 -18.07 -12.38 11.99
C VAL A 107 -18.76 -11.04 12.21
N LEU A 108 -20.09 -10.99 12.17
CA LEU A 108 -20.87 -9.78 12.42
C LEU A 108 -20.65 -9.24 13.84
N GLU A 109 -20.63 -10.10 14.86
CA GLU A 109 -20.32 -9.69 16.23
C GLU A 109 -18.92 -9.07 16.36
N LEU A 110 -17.92 -9.64 15.67
CA LEU A 110 -16.56 -9.11 15.69
C LEU A 110 -16.46 -7.78 14.92
N LEU A 111 -17.19 -7.63 13.81
CA LEU A 111 -17.30 -6.36 13.10
C LEU A 111 -17.99 -5.28 13.97
N GLU A 112 -19.05 -5.63 14.70
CA GLU A 112 -19.69 -4.71 15.64
C GLU A 112 -18.77 -4.34 16.80
N LYS A 113 -17.99 -5.29 17.34
CA LYS A 113 -16.98 -4.98 18.37
C LYS A 113 -15.92 -4.02 17.82
N ALA A 114 -15.46 -4.21 16.59
CA ALA A 114 -14.51 -3.31 15.95
C ALA A 114 -15.11 -1.93 15.68
N SER A 115 -16.41 -1.85 15.34
CA SER A 115 -17.12 -0.59 15.11
C SER A 115 -17.24 0.29 16.37
N GLN A 116 -17.15 -0.31 17.57
CA GLN A 116 -17.06 0.43 18.83
C GLN A 116 -15.69 1.10 19.05
N ILE A 117 -14.66 0.66 18.33
CA ILE A 117 -13.29 1.18 18.44
C ILE A 117 -13.01 2.19 17.32
N LEU A 118 -13.45 1.90 16.11
CA LEU A 118 -13.22 2.71 14.91
C LEU A 118 -14.53 2.94 14.16
N PRO A 119 -14.72 4.13 13.54
CA PRO A 119 -15.86 4.39 12.68
C PRO A 119 -16.01 3.31 11.61
N LYS A 120 -17.25 2.85 11.40
CA LYS A 120 -17.60 1.77 10.49
C LYS A 120 -17.07 1.99 9.07
N GLU A 121 -17.02 3.24 8.63
CA GLU A 121 -16.54 3.66 7.29
C GLU A 121 -15.03 3.44 7.09
N ARG A 122 -14.29 3.17 8.17
CA ARG A 122 -12.84 2.91 8.14
C ARG A 122 -12.49 1.42 8.22
N LEU A 123 -13.49 0.56 8.40
CA LEU A 123 -13.32 -0.88 8.51
C LEU A 123 -13.53 -1.57 7.16
N PHE A 124 -12.77 -2.64 6.93
CA PHE A 124 -12.91 -3.53 5.79
C PHE A 124 -12.89 -4.98 6.28
N LEU A 125 -13.63 -5.86 5.60
CA LEU A 125 -13.64 -7.30 5.87
C LEU A 125 -12.78 -8.03 4.83
N SER A 126 -11.94 -8.96 5.28
CA SER A 126 -11.18 -9.84 4.40
C SER A 126 -11.07 -11.27 4.96
N HIS A 127 -10.51 -12.15 4.13
CA HIS A 127 -9.95 -13.41 4.61
C HIS A 127 -8.62 -13.17 5.33
N GLN A 128 -8.25 -14.08 6.22
CA GLN A 128 -7.00 -14.05 6.98
C GLN A 128 -5.76 -14.28 6.12
N CYS A 129 -5.92 -14.97 4.99
CA CYS A 129 -4.83 -15.38 4.10
C CYS A 129 -5.36 -15.51 2.66
N GLY A 130 -4.48 -15.57 1.67
CA GLY A 130 -4.86 -15.95 0.31
C GLY A 130 -5.19 -17.45 0.21
N PHE A 131 -5.96 -17.82 -0.82
CA PHE A 131 -6.36 -19.21 -1.10
C PHE A 131 -5.20 -20.12 -1.58
N ALA A 132 -4.06 -19.52 -1.96
CA ALA A 132 -2.89 -20.23 -2.44
C ALA A 132 -1.57 -19.58 -1.99
N SER A 133 -1.44 -19.29 -0.69
CA SER A 133 -0.26 -18.60 -0.14
C SER A 133 0.98 -19.50 0.07
N CYS A 134 0.88 -20.82 -0.13
CA CYS A 134 1.99 -21.77 -0.08
C CYS A 134 2.02 -22.62 -1.36
N ASN A 135 3.15 -23.28 -1.65
CA ASN A 135 3.39 -24.00 -2.92
C ASN A 135 2.27 -24.94 -3.37
N SER A 136 1.59 -25.62 -2.43
CA SER A 136 0.51 -26.56 -2.71
C SER A 136 -0.90 -25.93 -2.74
N GLY A 137 -1.03 -24.66 -2.38
CA GLY A 137 -2.30 -24.03 -2.08
C GLY A 137 -2.98 -24.58 -0.82
N ASN A 138 -4.21 -24.12 -0.56
CA ASN A 138 -5.04 -24.61 0.53
C ASN A 138 -5.87 -25.82 0.05
N GLU A 139 -6.23 -26.74 0.95
CA GLU A 139 -6.98 -27.97 0.64
C GLU A 139 -8.49 -27.72 0.42
N LEU A 140 -8.84 -27.00 -0.65
CA LEU A 140 -10.23 -26.74 -1.03
C LEU A 140 -10.43 -26.81 -2.56
N ALA A 141 -11.64 -27.20 -2.96
CA ALA A 141 -12.05 -27.20 -4.34
C ALA A 141 -12.45 -25.79 -4.80
N THR A 142 -12.27 -25.50 -6.09
CA THR A 142 -12.63 -24.19 -6.69
C THR A 142 -14.05 -23.71 -6.35
N PRO A 143 -15.10 -24.56 -6.34
CA PRO A 143 -16.43 -24.12 -5.92
C PRO A 143 -16.50 -23.63 -4.46
N GLN A 144 -15.72 -24.22 -3.56
CA GLN A 144 -15.67 -23.83 -2.15
C GLN A 144 -15.00 -22.47 -1.98
N GLN A 145 -13.93 -22.19 -2.74
CA GLN A 145 -13.30 -20.86 -2.79
C GLN A 145 -14.34 -19.78 -3.15
N TRP A 146 -15.09 -20.00 -4.22
CA TRP A 146 -16.09 -19.04 -4.68
C TRP A 146 -17.25 -18.89 -3.69
N ALA A 147 -17.64 -19.97 -3.00
CA ALA A 147 -18.62 -19.90 -1.93
C ALA A 147 -18.14 -19.02 -0.76
N GLN A 148 -16.88 -19.15 -0.34
CA GLN A 148 -16.29 -18.31 0.72
C GLN A 148 -16.15 -16.84 0.30
N ILE A 149 -15.71 -16.58 -0.95
CA ILE A 149 -15.67 -15.22 -1.49
C ILE A 149 -17.07 -14.60 -1.50
N LYS A 150 -18.07 -15.35 -1.97
CA LYS A 150 -19.47 -14.89 -1.98
C LYS A 150 -19.96 -14.62 -0.57
N GLN A 151 -19.68 -15.48 0.40
CA GLN A 151 -20.04 -15.26 1.79
C GLN A 151 -19.44 -13.96 2.32
N GLY A 152 -18.14 -13.72 2.10
CA GLY A 152 -17.50 -12.48 2.52
C GLY A 152 -18.14 -11.24 1.90
N GLN A 153 -18.56 -11.31 0.63
CA GLN A 153 -19.31 -10.24 -0.03
C GLN A 153 -20.69 -10.01 0.59
N ASP A 154 -21.43 -11.09 0.87
CA ASP A 154 -22.76 -11.02 1.47
C ASP A 154 -22.71 -10.42 2.88
N ILE A 155 -21.74 -10.85 3.70
CA ILE A 155 -21.51 -10.31 5.05
C ILE A 155 -21.12 -8.83 4.99
N ALA A 156 -20.18 -8.48 4.11
CA ALA A 156 -19.75 -7.10 3.94
C ALA A 156 -20.94 -6.21 3.53
N LYS A 157 -21.77 -6.65 2.57
CA LYS A 157 -22.98 -5.93 2.18
C LYS A 157 -23.97 -5.79 3.36
N LYS A 158 -24.23 -6.88 4.08
CA LYS A 158 -25.14 -6.89 5.23
C LYS A 158 -24.68 -5.94 6.33
N PHE A 159 -23.38 -5.91 6.62
CA PHE A 159 -22.82 -5.07 7.65
C PHE A 159 -22.71 -3.63 7.17
N PHE A 160 -22.01 -3.35 6.06
CA PHE A 160 -21.65 -1.99 5.65
C PHE A 160 -22.75 -1.21 4.91
N GLY A 161 -23.71 -1.89 4.28
CA GLY A 161 -24.76 -1.30 3.42
C GLY A 161 -24.46 -1.46 1.94
#